data_AF-A0A9J6GAA8-F1
#
_entry.id   AF-A0A9J6GAA8-F1
#
_cell.length_a   1.000
_cell.length_b   1.000
_cell.length_c   1.000
_cell.angle_alpha   90.00
_cell.angle_beta   90.00
_cell.angle_gamma   90.00
#
_symmetry.space_group_name_H-M   'P 1'
#
loop_
_entity.id
_entity.type
_entity.pdbx_description
1 polymer ?
#
loop_
_entity_poly.entity_id
_entity_poly.type
_entity_poly.pdbx_seq_one_letter_code
_entity_poly.pdbx_strand_id
1 'polypeptide(L)'
;MTLVNALMLPWQPIFFLRGKNSGPRYPLLGKLVKSLLCLSHGNADVDRGFSENRRLLLERSNLSIESINGLRAIQSFSKRYNRDVATIPIKADMMKAAKQSHKRYIERIAREDEHAAKRSKLGSNCSSTKPQQKQDPNTEIHLAKKMLTNAEALIAKGMKSQAFADIASGQALLKEGQARLADALHKLEASKKVHVARRCSFQCKIS
;
A
#
# COMPACT_ATOMS: atom_id res chain seq x y z
N MET A 1 -27.55 18.32 -7.33
CA MET A 1 -28.55 18.72 -8.33
C MET A 1 -29.15 20.10 -8.05
N THR A 2 -29.34 20.50 -6.80
CA THR A 2 -29.93 21.81 -6.44
C THR A 2 -29.01 23.02 -6.67
N LEU A 3 -27.71 22.92 -6.39
CA LEU A 3 -26.78 24.06 -6.52
C LEU A 3 -26.55 24.52 -7.97
N VAL A 4 -26.37 23.58 -8.91
CA VAL A 4 -26.19 23.92 -10.33
C VAL A 4 -27.44 24.57 -10.90
N ASN A 5 -28.63 24.11 -10.49
CA ASN A 5 -29.90 24.71 -10.90
C ASN A 5 -30.06 26.13 -10.33
N ALA A 6 -29.66 26.37 -9.09
CA ALA A 6 -29.67 27.70 -8.49
C ALA A 6 -28.70 28.67 -9.19
N LEU A 7 -27.50 28.20 -9.53
CA LEU A 7 -26.50 28.99 -10.27
C LEU A 7 -26.89 29.24 -11.74
N MET A 8 -27.83 28.45 -12.28
CA MET A 8 -28.40 28.68 -13.62
C MET A 8 -29.52 29.72 -13.65
N LEU A 9 -30.11 30.10 -12.51
CA LEU A 9 -31.23 31.05 -12.47
C LEU A 9 -30.89 32.42 -13.11
N PRO A 10 -29.72 33.04 -12.86
CA PRO A 10 -29.36 34.31 -13.47
C PRO A 10 -29.12 34.22 -15.00
N TRP A 11 -28.84 33.02 -15.52
CA TRP A 11 -28.55 32.79 -16.94
C TRP A 11 -29.80 32.46 -17.77
N GLN A 12 -30.94 32.17 -17.12
CA GLN A 12 -32.21 31.87 -17.78
C GLN A 12 -32.59 32.94 -18.83
N PRO A 13 -32.56 34.26 -18.53
CA PRO A 13 -32.96 35.27 -19.51
C PRO A 13 -32.10 35.27 -20.77
N ILE A 14 -30.81 34.93 -20.64
CA ILE A 14 -29.84 34.89 -21.74
C ILE A 14 -30.08 33.67 -22.63
N PHE A 15 -30.50 32.54 -22.06
CA PHE A 15 -30.84 31.32 -22.81
C PHE A 15 -32.13 31.47 -23.64
N PHE A 16 -33.06 32.31 -23.20
CA PHE A 16 -34.32 32.56 -23.92
C PHE A 16 -34.23 33.67 -24.98
N LEU A 17 -33.06 34.29 -25.16
CA LEU A 17 -32.86 35.27 -26.24
C LEU A 17 -33.09 34.60 -27.60
N ARG A 18 -34.06 35.11 -28.35
CA ARG A 18 -34.33 34.67 -29.73
C ARG A 18 -33.46 35.44 -30.72
N GLY A 19 -32.95 34.73 -31.72
CA GLY A 19 -32.28 35.32 -32.87
C GLY A 19 -33.27 35.76 -33.95
N LYS A 20 -32.76 36.40 -35.01
CA LYS A 20 -33.56 36.86 -36.17
C LYS A 20 -34.38 35.74 -36.84
N ASN A 21 -33.93 34.49 -36.73
CA ASN A 21 -34.54 33.33 -37.39
C ASN A 21 -35.46 32.54 -36.43
N SER A 22 -36.02 33.17 -35.38
CA SER A 22 -36.89 32.55 -34.35
C SER A 22 -36.27 31.45 -33.46
N GLY A 23 -35.07 30.96 -33.78
CA GLY A 23 -34.30 30.02 -32.97
C GLY A 23 -33.57 30.68 -31.78
N PRO A 24 -33.04 29.88 -30.84
CA PRO A 24 -32.22 30.37 -29.74
C PRO A 24 -30.97 31.06 -30.29
N ARG A 25 -30.68 32.27 -29.80
CA ARG A 25 -29.52 33.07 -30.24
C ARG A 25 -28.19 32.37 -29.93
N TYR A 26 -28.15 31.56 -28.86
CA TYR A 26 -26.96 30.83 -28.44
C TYR A 26 -27.28 29.37 -28.08
N PRO A 27 -27.33 28.44 -29.06
CA PRO A 27 -27.73 27.06 -28.83
C PRO A 27 -26.74 26.26 -27.96
N LEU A 28 -25.45 26.63 -27.94
CA LEU A 28 -24.40 25.92 -27.22
C LEU A 28 -24.08 26.52 -25.84
N LEU A 29 -24.51 27.75 -25.57
CA LEU A 29 -24.15 28.48 -24.35
C LEU A 29 -24.66 27.78 -23.09
N GLY A 30 -25.87 27.21 -23.13
CA GLY A 30 -26.41 26.45 -22.02
C GLY A 30 -25.58 25.20 -21.69
N LYS A 31 -25.03 24.52 -22.70
CA LYS A 31 -24.12 23.37 -22.48
C LYS A 31 -22.78 23.83 -21.90
N LEU A 32 -22.21 24.91 -22.44
CA LEU A 32 -20.95 25.48 -21.99
C LEU A 32 -21.02 25.94 -20.52
N VAL A 33 -22.03 26.72 -20.17
CA VAL A 33 -22.23 27.22 -18.81
C VAL A 33 -22.47 26.06 -17.84
N LYS A 34 -23.26 25.05 -18.20
CA LYS A 34 -23.42 23.84 -17.38
C LYS A 34 -22.10 23.10 -17.17
N SER A 35 -21.29 22.91 -18.22
CA SER A 35 -20.00 22.24 -18.08
C SER A 35 -19.02 23.03 -17.22
N LEU A 36 -18.99 24.36 -17.37
CA LEU A 36 -18.11 25.23 -16.58
C LEU A 36 -18.49 25.19 -15.10
N LEU A 37 -19.79 25.24 -14.80
CA LEU A 37 -20.31 25.19 -13.42
C LEU A 37 -20.20 23.80 -12.78
N CYS A 38 -20.05 22.74 -13.57
CA CYS A 38 -19.78 21.39 -13.08
C CYS A 38 -18.28 21.16 -12.83
N LEU A 39 -17.40 22.07 -13.26
CA LEU A 39 -15.98 21.98 -13.02
C LEU A 39 -15.68 22.48 -11.61
N SER A 40 -15.14 21.62 -10.74
CA SER A 40 -14.75 22.00 -9.39
C SER A 40 -13.65 23.06 -9.43
N HIS A 41 -13.91 24.26 -8.91
CA HIS A 41 -12.96 25.39 -8.94
C HIS A 41 -11.78 25.23 -7.94
N GLY A 42 -11.57 24.06 -7.35
CA GLY A 42 -10.45 23.82 -6.44
C GLY A 42 -10.41 22.40 -5.89
N ASN A 43 -9.39 22.12 -5.08
CA ASN A 43 -9.19 20.82 -4.45
C ASN A 43 -10.20 20.49 -3.34
N ALA A 44 -11.17 21.37 -3.08
CA ALA A 44 -12.16 21.19 -2.02
C ALA A 44 -12.93 19.86 -2.12
N ASP A 45 -13.24 19.39 -3.33
CA ASP A 45 -13.88 18.08 -3.53
C ASP A 45 -12.95 16.90 -3.23
N VAL A 46 -11.65 17.07 -3.51
CA VAL A 46 -10.61 16.08 -3.19
C VAL A 46 -10.40 16.01 -1.68
N ASP A 47 -10.30 17.16 -1.02
CA ASP A 47 -10.17 17.28 0.45
C ASP A 47 -11.40 16.74 1.17
N ARG A 48 -12.60 17.00 0.62
CA ARG A 48 -13.83 16.37 1.09
C ARG A 48 -13.75 14.85 0.96
N GLY A 49 -13.27 14.33 -0.17
CA GLY A 49 -13.06 12.91 -0.41
C GLY A 49 -12.07 12.29 0.59
N PHE A 50 -11.00 13.00 0.95
CA PHE A 50 -10.06 12.59 1.99
C PHE A 50 -10.68 12.60 3.38
N SER A 51 -11.47 13.61 3.72
CA SER A 51 -12.18 13.67 5.00
C SER A 51 -13.22 12.53 5.13
N GLU A 52 -13.95 12.23 4.07
CA GLU A 52 -14.89 11.11 4.04
C GLU A 52 -14.17 9.77 4.17
N ASN A 53 -13.01 9.61 3.53
CA ASN A 53 -12.16 8.43 3.69
C ASN A 53 -11.56 8.31 5.08
N ARG A 54 -11.12 9.43 5.69
CA ARG A 54 -10.60 9.44 7.05
C ARG A 54 -11.63 8.86 8.01
N ARG A 55 -12.90 9.27 7.90
CA ARG A 55 -14.00 8.71 8.70
C ARG A 55 -14.18 7.20 8.50
N LEU A 56 -13.99 6.69 7.28
CA LEU A 56 -14.07 5.26 6.99
C LEU A 56 -12.89 4.46 7.56
N LEU A 57 -11.71 5.08 7.66
CA LEU A 57 -10.45 4.45 8.03
C LEU A 57 -10.12 4.53 9.53
N LEU A 58 -10.71 5.46 10.29
CA LEU A 58 -10.43 5.66 11.72
C LEU A 58 -10.57 4.37 12.55
N GLU A 59 -11.54 3.51 12.21
CA GLU A 59 -11.81 2.23 12.90
C GLU A 59 -11.25 1.01 12.13
N ARG A 60 -10.67 1.22 10.93
CA ARG A 60 -10.36 0.13 9.97
C ARG A 60 -9.07 0.42 9.19
N SER A 61 -7.94 0.43 9.89
CA SER A 61 -6.62 0.77 9.34
C SER A 61 -6.04 -0.26 8.35
N ASN A 62 -6.56 -1.48 8.31
CA ASN A 62 -6.04 -2.58 7.47
C ASN A 62 -6.98 -2.96 6.30
N LEU A 63 -7.72 -2.01 5.75
CA LEU A 63 -8.56 -2.25 4.58
C LEU A 63 -7.77 -2.10 3.27
N SER A 64 -8.02 -3.01 2.33
CA SER A 64 -7.54 -2.85 0.96
C SER A 64 -8.23 -1.67 0.27
N ILE A 65 -7.60 -1.13 -0.77
CA ILE A 65 -8.14 0.00 -1.56
C ILE A 65 -9.48 -0.37 -2.20
N GLU A 66 -9.62 -1.61 -2.66
CA GLU A 66 -10.86 -2.15 -3.24
C GLU A 66 -11.99 -2.16 -2.22
N SER A 67 -11.68 -2.49 -0.96
CA SER A 67 -12.64 -2.49 0.14
C SER A 67 -13.10 -1.07 0.48
N ILE A 68 -12.18 -0.12 0.50
CA ILE A 68 -12.49 1.31 0.71
C ILE A 68 -13.40 1.83 -0.41
N ASN A 69 -13.08 1.52 -1.66
CA ASN A 69 -13.89 1.91 -2.82
C ASN A 69 -15.29 1.28 -2.77
N GLY A 70 -15.40 0.01 -2.37
CA GLY A 70 -16.68 -0.67 -2.18
C GLY A 70 -17.55 0.00 -1.10
N LEU A 71 -16.98 0.30 0.06
CA LEU A 71 -17.68 1.01 1.13
C LEU A 71 -18.14 2.40 0.70
N ARG A 72 -17.29 3.15 -0.02
CA ARG A 72 -17.65 4.46 -0.55
C ARG A 72 -18.81 4.38 -1.54
N ALA A 73 -18.82 3.37 -2.42
CA ALA A 73 -19.91 3.15 -3.36
C ALA A 73 -21.23 2.89 -2.64
N ILE A 74 -21.21 2.04 -1.61
CA ILE A 74 -22.40 1.72 -0.79
C ILE A 74 -22.90 2.97 -0.04
N GLN A 75 -22.01 3.72 0.63
CA GLN A 75 -22.40 4.94 1.34
C GLN A 75 -22.97 6.00 0.40
N SER A 76 -22.38 6.16 -0.79
CA SER A 76 -22.86 7.09 -1.80
C SER A 76 -24.23 6.69 -2.32
N PHE A 77 -24.46 5.39 -2.53
CA PHE A 77 -25.75 4.86 -2.95
C PHE A 77 -26.82 5.04 -1.87
N SER A 78 -26.52 4.66 -0.63
CA SER A 78 -27.39 4.84 0.54
C SER A 78 -27.77 6.32 0.75
N LYS A 79 -26.83 7.25 0.57
CA LYS A 79 -27.08 8.69 0.66
C LYS A 79 -28.12 9.20 -0.34
N ARG A 80 -28.28 8.56 -1.50
CA ARG A 80 -29.33 8.90 -2.48
C ARG A 80 -30.74 8.60 -1.96
N TYR A 81 -30.87 7.68 -1.01
CA TYR A 81 -32.12 7.26 -0.39
C TYR A 81 -32.23 7.77 1.06
N ASN A 82 -31.65 8.93 1.36
CA ASN A 82 -31.65 9.53 2.71
C ASN A 82 -31.09 8.61 3.82
N ARG A 83 -30.28 7.62 3.45
CA ARG A 83 -29.75 6.57 4.34
C ARG A 83 -30.81 5.67 4.98
N ASP A 84 -32.04 5.73 4.49
CA ASP A 84 -33.06 4.77 4.88
C ASP A 84 -32.87 3.48 4.07
N VAL A 85 -32.90 2.34 4.75
CA VAL A 85 -32.69 1.02 4.14
C VAL A 85 -33.99 0.51 3.53
N ALA A 86 -35.14 0.85 4.11
CA ALA A 86 -36.45 0.37 3.67
C ALA A 86 -36.84 0.90 2.28
N THR A 87 -36.37 2.09 1.94
CA THR A 87 -36.62 2.74 0.64
C THR A 87 -35.70 2.27 -0.49
N ILE A 88 -34.70 1.43 -0.20
CA ILE A 88 -33.73 0.98 -1.21
C ILE A 88 -34.30 -0.22 -2.00
N PRO A 89 -34.59 -0.08 -3.30
CA PRO A 89 -35.08 -1.19 -4.11
C PRO A 89 -33.96 -2.20 -4.39
N ILE A 90 -34.17 -3.45 -3.99
CA ILE A 90 -33.23 -4.55 -4.22
C ILE A 90 -33.38 -5.06 -5.66
N LYS A 91 -32.35 -4.82 -6.49
CA LYS A 91 -32.32 -5.30 -7.88
C LYS A 91 -31.85 -6.76 -7.97
N ALA A 92 -32.27 -7.47 -9.01
CA ALA A 92 -31.83 -8.83 -9.29
C ALA A 92 -30.28 -8.95 -9.39
N ASP A 93 -29.62 -7.94 -9.97
CA ASP A 93 -28.16 -7.89 -10.06
C ASP A 93 -27.47 -7.81 -8.70
N MET A 94 -28.08 -7.13 -7.72
CA MET A 94 -27.55 -7.07 -6.35
C MET A 94 -27.62 -8.44 -5.69
N MET A 95 -28.73 -9.16 -5.88
CA MET A 95 -28.86 -10.53 -5.37
C MET A 95 -27.86 -11.49 -6.04
N LYS A 96 -27.66 -11.36 -7.35
CA LYS A 96 -26.64 -12.13 -8.08
C LYS A 96 -25.23 -11.82 -7.58
N ALA A 97 -24.90 -10.55 -7.39
CA ALA A 97 -23.60 -10.12 -6.87
C ALA A 97 -23.37 -10.63 -5.43
N ALA A 98 -24.39 -10.58 -4.58
CA ALA A 98 -24.31 -11.12 -3.22
C ALA A 98 -24.03 -12.63 -3.22
N LYS A 99 -24.75 -13.41 -4.04
CA LYS A 99 -24.52 -14.85 -4.19
C LYS A 99 -23.11 -15.17 -4.71
N GLN A 100 -22.57 -14.36 -5.62
CA GLN A 100 -21.24 -14.56 -6.20
C GLN A 100 -20.09 -14.04 -5.31
N SER A 101 -20.38 -13.30 -4.24
CA SER A 101 -19.36 -12.62 -3.44
C SER A 101 -18.33 -13.59 -2.85
N HIS A 102 -18.79 -14.72 -2.30
CA HIS A 102 -17.92 -15.73 -1.72
C HIS A 102 -17.01 -16.39 -2.76
N LYS A 103 -17.57 -16.73 -3.94
CA LYS A 103 -16.79 -17.26 -5.07
C LYS A 103 -15.68 -16.28 -5.48
N ARG A 104 -16.01 -14.99 -5.64
CA ARG A 104 -15.05 -13.94 -5.99
C ARG A 104 -13.98 -13.73 -4.91
N TYR A 105 -14.36 -13.90 -3.63
CA TYR A 105 -13.41 -13.86 -2.53
C TYR A 105 -12.39 -15.00 -2.64
N ILE A 106 -12.86 -16.24 -2.83
CA ILE A 106 -11.96 -17.40 -3.02
C ILE A 106 -11.04 -17.19 -4.22
N GLU A 107 -11.58 -16.75 -5.36
CA GLU A 107 -10.80 -16.43 -6.57
C GLU A 107 -9.76 -15.33 -6.34
N ARG A 108 -10.04 -14.38 -5.43
CA ARG A 108 -9.07 -13.34 -5.06
C ARG A 108 -7.94 -13.92 -4.21
N ILE A 109 -8.27 -14.72 -3.19
CA ILE A 109 -7.26 -15.38 -2.34
C ILE A 109 -6.34 -16.27 -3.19
N ALA A 110 -6.92 -17.10 -4.07
CA ALA A 110 -6.14 -17.95 -4.98
C ALA A 110 -5.19 -17.13 -5.88
N ARG A 111 -5.65 -15.99 -6.41
CA ARG A 111 -4.78 -15.07 -7.17
C ARG A 111 -3.68 -14.46 -6.32
N GLU A 112 -3.99 -14.02 -5.10
CA GLU A 112 -3.01 -13.46 -4.17
C GLU A 112 -1.92 -14.50 -3.82
N ASP A 113 -2.30 -15.75 -3.60
CA ASP A 113 -1.38 -16.87 -3.35
C ASP A 113 -0.50 -17.17 -4.58
N GLU A 114 -1.07 -17.20 -5.79
CA GLU A 114 -0.30 -17.35 -7.02
C GLU A 114 0.69 -16.19 -7.23
N HIS A 115 0.27 -14.96 -6.97
CA HIS A 115 1.14 -13.79 -7.08
C HIS A 115 2.22 -13.79 -5.98
N ALA A 116 1.95 -14.31 -4.79
CA ALA A 116 2.95 -14.50 -3.75
C ALA A 116 3.97 -15.57 -4.14
N ALA A 117 3.52 -16.70 -4.69
CA ALA A 117 4.37 -17.78 -5.18
C ALA A 117 5.22 -17.35 -6.40
N LYS A 118 4.68 -16.49 -7.28
CA LYS A 118 5.47 -15.88 -8.37
C LYS A 118 6.50 -14.89 -7.84
N ARG A 119 6.15 -14.08 -6.83
CA ARG A 119 7.08 -13.13 -6.20
C ARG A 119 8.22 -13.82 -5.44
N SER A 120 7.97 -14.93 -4.76
CA SER A 120 9.06 -15.70 -4.12
C SER A 120 10.01 -16.33 -5.14
N LYS A 121 9.49 -16.75 -6.30
CA LYS A 121 10.30 -17.27 -7.42
C LYS A 121 11.12 -16.18 -8.11
N LEU A 122 10.57 -14.98 -8.34
CA LEU A 122 11.32 -13.85 -8.91
C LEU A 122 12.31 -13.22 -7.91
N GLY A 123 11.99 -13.22 -6.61
CA GLY A 123 12.88 -12.74 -5.55
C GLY A 123 14.16 -13.55 -5.38
N SER A 124 14.20 -14.79 -5.90
CA SER A 124 15.41 -15.61 -5.95
C SER A 124 16.35 -15.24 -7.12
N ASN A 125 15.89 -14.42 -8.08
CA ASN A 125 16.64 -14.08 -9.31
C ASN A 125 16.90 -12.57 -9.49
N CYS A 126 16.62 -11.70 -8.51
CA CYS A 126 16.93 -10.27 -8.65
C CYS A 126 17.28 -9.60 -7.30
N SER A 127 18.57 -9.65 -6.97
CA SER A 127 19.19 -8.78 -5.97
C SER A 127 19.59 -7.45 -6.61
N SER A 128 18.73 -6.42 -6.58
CA SER A 128 19.17 -5.01 -6.68
C SER A 128 18.00 -4.03 -6.65
N THR A 129 17.42 -3.77 -5.47
CA THR A 129 17.00 -2.43 -5.03
C THR A 129 16.64 -2.54 -3.55
N LYS A 130 17.45 -1.93 -2.68
CA LYS A 130 17.28 -1.97 -1.22
C LYS A 130 16.29 -0.88 -0.78
N PRO A 131 15.07 -1.21 -0.31
CA PRO A 131 14.52 -0.49 0.83
C PRO A 131 15.28 -0.95 2.08
N GLN A 132 15.66 0.00 2.94
CA GLN A 132 16.38 -0.23 4.19
C GLN A 132 15.63 -1.24 5.08
N GLN A 133 15.95 -2.51 4.94
CA GLN A 133 15.58 -3.54 5.90
C GLN A 133 16.52 -3.40 7.09
N LYS A 134 15.96 -3.15 8.27
CA LYS A 134 16.60 -3.49 9.53
C LYS A 134 16.96 -4.97 9.46
N GLN A 135 18.21 -5.27 9.12
CA GLN A 135 18.75 -6.62 9.17
C GLN A 135 18.75 -7.05 10.63
N ASP A 136 18.06 -8.15 10.92
CA ASP A 136 18.04 -8.73 12.25
C ASP A 136 19.47 -9.22 12.55
N PRO A 137 20.16 -8.72 13.58
CA PRO A 137 21.56 -9.04 13.86
C PRO A 137 21.80 -10.56 14.02
N ASN A 138 20.77 -11.32 14.42
CA ASN A 138 20.87 -12.78 14.50
C ASN A 138 21.02 -13.46 13.13
N THR A 139 20.41 -12.89 12.08
CA THR A 139 20.53 -13.42 10.71
C THR A 139 21.92 -13.16 10.12
N GLU A 140 22.52 -11.99 10.39
CA GLU A 140 23.91 -11.68 10.03
C GLU A 140 24.90 -12.63 10.72
N ILE A 141 24.69 -12.92 12.01
CA ILE A 141 25.52 -13.87 12.77
C ILE A 141 25.43 -15.29 12.18
N HIS A 142 24.22 -15.75 11.84
CA HIS A 142 24.02 -17.07 11.24
C HIS A 142 24.73 -17.19 9.88
N LEU A 143 24.65 -16.16 9.04
CA LEU A 143 25.34 -16.12 7.75
C LEU A 143 26.86 -16.11 7.92
N ALA A 144 27.39 -15.29 8.84
CA ALA A 144 28.82 -15.24 9.12
C ALA A 144 29.37 -16.60 9.62
N LYS A 145 28.62 -17.28 10.51
CA LYS A 145 28.97 -18.64 10.96
C LYS A 145 29.01 -19.64 9.80
N LYS A 146 28.04 -19.58 8.88
CA LYS A 146 28.02 -20.44 7.70
C LYS A 146 29.19 -20.17 6.73
N MET A 147 29.62 -18.91 6.62
CA MET A 147 30.84 -18.57 5.85
C MET A 147 32.09 -19.18 6.47
N LEU A 148 32.20 -19.16 7.80
CA LEU A 148 33.33 -19.78 8.52
C LEU A 148 33.37 -21.29 8.32
N THR A 149 32.24 -21.99 8.44
CA THR A 149 32.18 -23.45 8.22
C THR A 149 32.57 -23.84 6.80
N ASN A 150 32.19 -23.02 5.81
CA ASN A 150 32.57 -23.26 4.41
C ASN A 150 34.07 -23.02 4.19
N ALA A 151 34.64 -22.01 4.82
CA ALA A 151 36.06 -21.71 4.73
C ALA A 151 36.92 -22.81 5.37
N GLU A 152 36.50 -23.34 6.52
CA GLU A 152 37.12 -24.51 7.16
C GLU A 152 37.07 -25.75 6.26
N ALA A 153 35.93 -26.00 5.60
CA ALA A 153 35.79 -27.11 4.66
C ALA A 153 36.71 -26.96 3.43
N LEU A 154 36.87 -25.73 2.90
CA LEU A 154 37.79 -25.45 1.79
C LEU A 154 39.25 -25.64 2.18
N ILE A 155 39.65 -25.21 3.38
CA ILE A 155 41.00 -25.43 3.89
C ILE A 155 41.25 -26.92 4.10
N ALA A 156 40.30 -27.64 4.70
CA ALA A 156 40.41 -29.09 4.90
C ALA A 156 40.50 -29.85 3.56
N LYS A 157 39.75 -29.41 2.54
CA LYS A 157 39.84 -29.97 1.19
C LYS A 157 41.19 -29.67 0.54
N GLY A 158 41.62 -28.40 0.55
CA GLY A 158 42.90 -27.96 0.00
C GLY A 158 44.11 -28.62 0.65
N MET A 159 44.04 -28.88 1.96
CA MET A 159 45.06 -29.65 2.68
C MET A 159 45.12 -31.12 2.24
N LYS A 160 43.97 -31.74 1.91
CA LYS A 160 43.91 -33.12 1.41
C LYS A 160 44.37 -33.24 -0.04
N SER A 161 44.09 -32.24 -0.87
CA SER A 161 44.42 -32.23 -2.31
C SER A 161 45.74 -31.52 -2.63
N GLN A 162 46.48 -31.01 -1.63
CA GLN A 162 47.65 -30.14 -1.80
C GLN A 162 47.41 -28.93 -2.74
N ALA A 163 46.16 -28.49 -2.86
CA ALA A 163 45.78 -27.37 -3.70
C ALA A 163 45.94 -26.05 -2.91
N PHE A 164 47.09 -25.40 -3.07
CA PHE A 164 47.40 -24.13 -2.39
C PHE A 164 46.40 -23.01 -2.69
N ALA A 165 45.74 -23.04 -3.86
CA ALA A 165 44.69 -22.09 -4.23
C ALA A 165 43.42 -22.21 -3.35
N ASP A 166 43.03 -23.44 -2.98
CA ASP A 166 41.88 -23.69 -2.11
C ASP A 166 42.18 -23.28 -0.65
N ILE A 167 43.44 -23.43 -0.23
CA ILE A 167 43.90 -22.98 1.09
C ILE A 167 43.93 -21.44 1.17
N ALA A 168 44.47 -20.78 0.15
CA ALA A 168 44.54 -19.32 0.09
C ALA A 168 43.15 -18.67 0.05
N SER A 169 42.24 -19.22 -0.76
CA SER A 169 40.84 -18.76 -0.82
C SER A 169 40.09 -19.02 0.49
N GLY A 170 40.30 -20.18 1.12
CA GLY A 170 39.76 -20.48 2.45
C GLY A 170 40.26 -19.52 3.53
N GLN A 171 41.54 -19.18 3.55
CA GLN A 171 42.10 -18.20 4.50
C GLN A 171 41.55 -16.78 4.29
N ALA A 172 41.33 -16.36 3.04
CA ALA A 172 40.70 -15.08 2.74
C ALA A 172 39.25 -15.03 3.25
N LEU A 173 38.48 -16.09 3.00
CA LEU A 173 37.09 -16.23 3.47
C LEU A 173 36.99 -16.28 5.00
N LEU A 174 37.96 -16.91 5.68
CA LEU A 174 38.02 -16.90 7.15
C LEU A 174 38.20 -15.48 7.69
N LYS A 175 39.14 -14.71 7.15
CA LYS A 175 39.39 -13.32 7.60
C LYS A 175 38.15 -12.44 7.40
N GLU A 176 37.49 -12.56 6.25
CA GLU A 176 36.27 -11.80 5.96
C GLU A 176 35.11 -12.24 6.86
N GLY A 177 34.93 -13.55 7.08
CA GLY A 177 33.91 -14.09 7.97
C GLY A 177 34.10 -13.64 9.43
N GLN A 178 35.34 -13.62 9.92
CA GLN A 178 35.68 -13.15 11.26
C GLN A 178 35.38 -11.66 11.45
N ALA A 179 35.73 -10.82 10.47
CA ALA A 179 35.44 -9.38 10.52
C ALA A 179 33.92 -9.12 10.58
N ARG A 180 33.14 -9.79 9.72
CA ARG A 180 31.68 -9.66 9.70
C ARG A 180 31.01 -10.16 10.98
N LEU A 181 31.54 -11.23 11.58
CA LEU A 181 31.04 -11.75 12.85
C LEU A 181 31.30 -10.75 13.98
N ALA A 182 32.49 -10.15 14.04
CA ALA A 182 32.85 -9.15 15.05
C ALA A 182 31.94 -7.91 14.96
N ASP A 183 31.71 -7.40 13.75
CA ASP A 183 30.80 -6.26 13.53
C ASP A 183 29.36 -6.57 13.97
N ALA A 184 28.85 -7.76 13.64
CA ALA A 184 27.51 -8.17 14.00
C ALA A 184 27.34 -8.35 15.53
N LEU A 185 28.36 -8.88 16.20
CA LEU A 185 28.38 -9.00 17.66
C LEU A 185 28.42 -7.62 18.34
N HIS A 186 29.23 -6.69 17.83
CA HIS A 186 29.29 -5.33 18.36
C HIS A 186 27.94 -4.59 18.22
N LYS A 187 27.25 -4.76 17.08
CA LYS A 187 25.87 -4.24 16.90
C LYS A 187 24.88 -4.86 17.88
N LEU A 188 24.98 -6.17 18.13
CA LEU A 188 24.11 -6.87 19.07
C LEU A 188 24.33 -6.37 20.51
N GLU A 189 25.58 -6.19 20.93
CA GLU A 189 25.91 -5.63 22.25
C GLU A 189 25.41 -4.20 22.42
N ALA A 190 25.58 -3.35 21.38
CA ALA A 190 25.06 -1.99 21.38
C ALA A 190 23.53 -1.98 21.52
N SER A 191 22.83 -2.87 20.83
CA SER A 191 21.36 -2.99 20.94
C SER A 191 20.90 -3.43 22.33
N LYS A 192 21.63 -4.34 22.99
CA LYS A 192 21.33 -4.80 24.36
C LYS A 192 21.56 -3.68 25.38
N LYS A 193 22.66 -2.92 25.27
CA LYS A 193 22.94 -1.77 26.16
C LYS A 193 21.84 -0.72 26.10
N VAL A 194 21.35 -0.38 24.90
CA VAL A 194 20.23 0.55 24.71
C VAL A 194 18.94 0.04 25.34
N HIS A 195 18.67 -1.27 25.25
CA HIS A 195 17.47 -1.86 25.83
C HIS A 195 17.51 -1.86 27.37
N VAL A 196 18.67 -2.12 27.97
CA VAL A 196 18.88 -2.05 29.43
C VAL A 196 18.76 -0.60 29.94
N ALA A 197 19.36 0.37 29.25
CA ALA A 197 19.25 1.79 29.62
C ALA A 197 17.80 2.29 29.61
N ARG A 198 17.01 1.92 28.58
CA ARG A 198 15.58 2.29 28.50
C ARG A 198 14.75 1.67 29.61
N ARG A 199 15.06 0.44 30.03
CA ARG A 199 14.36 -0.25 31.12
C ARG A 199 14.65 0.42 32.46
N CYS A 200 15.89 0.84 32.69
CA CYS A 200 16.29 1.57 33.89
C CYS A 200 15.62 2.96 33.99
N SER A 201 15.54 3.71 32.87
CA SER A 201 14.85 5.00 32.83
C SER A 201 13.34 4.91 33.01
N PHE A 202 12.72 3.79 32.64
CA PHE A 202 11.28 3.55 32.89
C PHE A 202 11.00 3.26 34.37
N GLN A 203 11.90 2.54 35.05
CA GLN A 203 11.75 2.19 36.45
C GLN A 203 11.92 3.41 37.39
N CYS A 204 12.78 4.38 37.06
CA CYS A 204 12.91 5.64 37.80
C CYS A 204 11.76 6.65 37.59
N LYS A 205 10.86 6.45 36.61
CA LYS A 205 9.69 7.32 36.40
C LYS A 205 8.43 6.84 37.13
N ILE A 206 8.50 5.68 37.77
CA ILE A 206 7.37 5.02 38.46
C ILE A 206 7.55 5.05 40.00
N SER A 207 8.68 5.57 40.49
CA SER A 207 8.91 5.91 41.91
C SER A 207 8.95 7.42 42.09
#